data_AF-A0A9W7FMA9-F1
#
_entry.id   AF-A0A9W7FMA9-F1
#
_cell.length_a   1.000
_cell.length_b   1.000
_cell.length_c   1.000
_cell.angle_alpha   90.00
_cell.angle_beta   90.00
_cell.angle_gamma   90.00
#
_symmetry.space_group_name_H-M   'P 1'
#
loop_
_entity.id
_entity.type
_entity.pdbx_description
1 polymer ?
#
loop_
_entity_poly.entity_id
_entity_poly.type
_entity_poly.pdbx_seq_one_letter_code
_entity_poly.pdbx_strand_id
1 'polypeptide(L)'
;MLRFAAYFTKFFLVVLIATSTITRISSLAPFLPSLTPSTQWDLRLTFNSNGVRSKNGKVPVVRTFVTEGLQFEPLEGYEPPTGGTRTKSNGTKKNGIVDSISYKLSEDPDDQKDGLWIWGLFQDPLYPFCLMEVQTTEFALGDDDCLPPMKLYAKVKHTMKQKEKGGRGKLGSGREVMLEACEIMTRTPVEMKADPAGLAKITLYEEEVVGRIEFLNPRPNDDV
;
A
#
# COMPACT_ATOMS: atom_id res chain seq x y z
N MET A 1 9.53 -91.18 28.99
CA MET A 1 8.23 -90.59 28.60
C MET A 1 8.16 -89.17 29.16
N LEU A 2 7.79 -88.21 28.32
CA LEU A 2 7.52 -86.78 28.56
C LEU A 2 8.68 -85.80 28.88
N ARG A 3 8.85 -84.87 27.92
CA ARG A 3 9.55 -83.57 27.96
C ARG A 3 8.57 -82.49 28.46
N PHE A 4 9.05 -81.40 29.08
CA PHE A 4 8.56 -79.99 29.01
C PHE A 4 9.47 -79.15 29.95
N ALA A 5 10.47 -78.41 29.46
CA ALA A 5 10.44 -77.01 28.98
C ALA A 5 10.17 -75.96 30.06
N ALA A 6 11.15 -75.06 30.30
CA ALA A 6 10.95 -73.61 30.39
C ALA A 6 12.30 -72.88 30.55
N TYR A 7 12.73 -72.24 29.47
CA TYR A 7 13.75 -71.18 29.47
C TYR A 7 13.13 -69.91 30.07
N PHE A 8 13.75 -69.32 31.09
CA PHE A 8 13.38 -68.00 31.58
C PHE A 8 14.32 -66.95 30.98
N THR A 9 13.85 -66.32 29.90
CA THR A 9 14.55 -65.24 29.20
C THR A 9 14.22 -63.90 29.84
N LYS A 10 15.27 -63.11 30.12
CA LYS A 10 15.24 -61.73 30.61
C LYS A 10 14.35 -60.84 29.74
N PHE A 11 13.52 -60.00 30.37
CA PHE A 11 12.96 -58.79 29.76
C PHE A 11 13.20 -57.60 30.69
N PHE A 12 14.14 -56.74 30.31
CA PHE A 12 14.28 -55.39 30.85
C PHE A 12 13.28 -54.50 30.11
N LEU A 13 12.30 -53.95 30.83
CA LEU A 13 11.39 -52.95 30.31
C LEU A 13 12.10 -51.58 30.39
N VAL A 14 12.62 -51.11 29.26
CA VAL A 14 13.08 -49.71 29.12
C VAL A 14 11.86 -48.87 28.76
N VAL A 15 11.35 -48.10 29.72
CA VAL A 15 10.31 -47.10 29.49
C VAL A 15 10.97 -45.88 28.85
N LEU A 16 10.86 -45.76 27.53
CA LEU A 16 11.30 -44.59 26.79
C LEU A 16 10.17 -43.56 26.81
N ILE A 17 10.27 -42.56 27.70
CA ILE A 17 9.37 -41.40 27.66
C ILE A 17 9.84 -40.51 26.51
N ALA A 18 9.26 -40.71 25.33
CA ALA A 18 9.42 -39.78 24.22
C ALA A 18 8.63 -38.51 24.55
N THR A 19 9.29 -37.52 25.14
CA THR A 19 8.76 -36.15 25.20
C THR A 19 8.76 -35.61 23.77
N SER A 20 7.63 -35.70 23.09
CA SER A 20 7.39 -35.04 21.82
C SER A 20 7.37 -33.53 22.04
N THR A 21 8.53 -32.89 21.92
CA THR A 21 8.60 -31.46 21.62
C THR A 21 7.93 -31.28 20.26
N ILE A 22 6.67 -30.82 20.28
CA ILE A 22 5.98 -30.31 19.10
C ILE A 22 6.72 -29.03 18.71
N THR A 23 7.72 -29.17 17.85
CA THR A 23 8.27 -28.04 17.11
C THR A 23 7.13 -27.56 16.21
N ARG A 24 6.41 -26.51 16.61
CA ARG A 24 5.57 -25.75 15.70
C ARG A 24 6.50 -25.18 14.63
N ILE A 25 6.65 -25.92 13.53
CA ILE A 25 7.07 -25.34 12.27
C ILE A 25 5.89 -24.43 11.91
N SER A 26 5.96 -23.16 12.34
CA SER A 26 5.15 -22.13 11.75
C SER A 26 5.48 -22.18 10.27
N SER A 27 4.56 -22.71 9.48
CA SER A 27 4.66 -22.60 8.03
C SER A 27 4.62 -21.11 7.76
N LEU A 28 5.78 -20.50 7.58
CA LEU A 28 5.88 -19.15 7.03
C LEU A 28 5.27 -19.24 5.64
N ALA A 29 3.97 -18.97 5.57
CA ALA A 29 3.34 -18.62 4.31
C ALA A 29 4.20 -17.49 3.73
N PRO A 30 4.57 -17.56 2.45
CA PRO A 30 5.30 -16.46 1.85
C PRO A 30 4.48 -15.19 2.05
N PHE A 31 5.11 -14.16 2.63
CA PHE A 31 4.49 -12.85 2.76
C PHE A 31 4.11 -12.34 1.37
N LEU A 32 2.86 -11.89 1.23
CA LEU A 32 2.33 -11.32 0.00
C LEU A 32 1.82 -9.92 0.32
N PRO A 33 2.41 -8.88 -0.29
CA PRO A 33 1.95 -7.51 -0.13
C PRO A 33 0.46 -7.37 -0.48
N SER A 34 -0.24 -6.57 0.31
CA SER A 34 -1.67 -6.30 0.19
C SER A 34 -1.99 -4.85 0.60
N LEU A 35 -3.16 -4.36 0.22
CA LEU A 35 -3.69 -3.06 0.70
C LEU A 35 -4.48 -3.24 1.99
N THR A 36 -3.84 -3.85 2.99
CA THR A 36 -4.42 -4.11 4.32
C THR A 36 -3.43 -3.73 5.42
N PRO A 37 -3.88 -3.62 6.68
CA PRO A 37 -2.99 -3.25 7.79
C PRO A 37 -1.87 -4.25 8.07
N SER A 38 -1.97 -5.48 7.55
CA SER A 38 -0.95 -6.53 7.65
C SER A 38 0.30 -6.28 6.81
N THR A 39 0.26 -5.28 5.91
CA THR A 39 1.36 -4.90 5.02
C THR A 39 1.79 -3.47 5.31
N GLN A 40 3.09 -3.26 5.49
CA GLN A 40 3.71 -1.94 5.59
C GLN A 40 4.47 -1.59 4.32
N TRP A 41 4.45 -0.31 3.95
CA TRP A 41 5.17 0.25 2.81
C TRP A 41 6.01 1.45 3.25
N ASP A 42 7.11 1.72 2.55
CA ASP A 42 7.77 3.01 2.61
C ASP A 42 7.32 3.85 1.43
N LEU A 43 6.77 5.03 1.71
CA LEU A 43 6.31 5.96 0.70
C LEU A 43 7.40 6.98 0.42
N ARG A 44 7.82 7.10 -0.84
CA ARG A 44 8.72 8.16 -1.30
C ARG A 44 7.97 9.17 -2.13
N LEU A 45 8.04 10.43 -1.73
CA LEU A 45 7.53 11.58 -2.48
C LEU A 45 8.72 12.38 -3.01
N THR A 46 8.76 12.66 -4.31
CA THR A 46 9.83 13.46 -4.92
C THR A 46 9.24 14.59 -5.76
N PHE A 47 9.51 15.83 -5.41
CA PHE A 47 9.05 16.98 -6.19
C PHE A 47 10.01 17.37 -7.31
N ASN A 48 9.42 17.82 -8.42
CA ASN A 48 10.16 18.39 -9.54
C ASN A 48 10.76 19.74 -9.13
N SER A 49 11.87 20.17 -9.76
CA SER A 49 12.50 21.47 -9.48
C SER A 49 11.56 22.65 -9.68
N ASN A 50 10.60 22.53 -10.58
CA ASN A 50 9.64 23.58 -10.90
C ASN A 50 8.24 23.30 -10.34
N GLY A 51 8.01 22.10 -9.78
CA GLY A 51 6.67 21.66 -9.39
C GLY A 51 6.20 22.22 -8.05
N VAL A 52 7.12 22.69 -7.21
CA VAL A 52 6.79 23.28 -5.91
C VAL A 52 7.67 24.48 -5.60
N ARG A 53 7.09 25.45 -4.89
CA ARG A 53 7.76 26.64 -4.41
C ARG A 53 7.59 26.75 -2.91
N SER A 54 8.62 27.25 -2.24
CA SER A 54 8.52 27.64 -0.85
C SER A 54 7.63 28.89 -0.70
N LYS A 55 7.25 29.24 0.54
CA LYS A 55 6.49 30.47 0.81
C LYS A 55 7.21 31.72 0.29
N ASN A 56 8.53 31.72 0.27
CA ASN A 56 9.35 32.81 -0.28
C ASN A 56 9.60 32.70 -1.80
N GLY A 57 8.92 31.78 -2.51
CA GLY A 57 9.02 31.62 -3.97
C GLY A 57 10.29 30.90 -4.45
N LYS A 58 11.11 30.39 -3.53
CA LYS A 58 12.37 29.68 -3.86
C LYS A 58 12.08 28.24 -4.24
N VAL A 59 12.98 27.66 -5.04
CA VAL A 59 12.98 26.21 -5.29
C VAL A 59 13.53 25.51 -4.04
N PRO A 60 12.79 24.58 -3.41
CA PRO A 60 13.29 23.84 -2.27
C PRO A 60 14.56 23.05 -2.59
N VAL A 61 15.55 23.10 -1.71
CA VAL A 61 16.77 22.28 -1.83
C VAL A 61 16.44 20.80 -1.58
N VAL A 62 15.69 20.54 -0.50
CA VAL A 62 15.14 19.22 -0.17
C VAL A 62 13.85 19.02 -0.96
N ARG A 63 13.81 17.97 -1.78
CA ARG A 63 12.68 17.64 -2.67
C ARG A 63 12.18 16.22 -2.51
N THR A 64 12.90 15.38 -1.76
CA THR A 64 12.54 14.00 -1.52
C THR A 64 12.18 13.80 -0.06
N PHE A 65 11.00 13.28 0.17
CA PHE A 65 10.43 12.98 1.48
C PHE A 65 10.09 11.51 1.55
N VAL A 66 10.38 10.88 2.68
CA VAL A 66 10.14 9.45 2.87
C VAL A 66 9.30 9.25 4.12
N THR A 67 8.15 8.62 3.96
CA THR A 67 7.27 8.22 5.05
C THR A 67 7.38 6.71 5.21
N GLU A 68 8.06 6.28 6.27
CA GLU A 68 8.27 4.86 6.56
C GLU A 68 7.04 4.24 7.25
N GLY A 69 6.77 2.96 6.96
CA GLY A 69 5.76 2.19 7.69
C GLY A 69 4.32 2.64 7.47
N LEU A 70 4.00 3.06 6.24
CA LEU A 70 2.65 3.35 5.77
C LEU A 70 1.81 2.06 5.70
N GLN A 71 0.60 2.10 6.23
CA GLN A 71 -0.35 0.99 6.26
C GLN A 71 -1.68 1.43 5.67
N PHE A 72 -2.30 0.57 4.87
CA PHE A 72 -3.63 0.82 4.31
C PHE A 72 -4.71 0.36 5.29
N GLU A 73 -5.67 1.23 5.57
CA GLU A 73 -6.81 0.99 6.44
C GLU A 73 -8.10 1.01 5.60
N PRO A 74 -8.51 -0.13 5.03
CA PRO A 74 -9.74 -0.21 4.25
C PRO A 74 -10.96 0.05 5.14
N LEU A 75 -11.91 0.82 4.62
CA LEU A 75 -13.22 1.00 5.23
C LEU A 75 -14.14 -0.15 4.81
N GLU A 76 -14.74 -0.83 5.79
CA GLU A 76 -15.68 -1.90 5.55
C GLU A 76 -16.99 -1.39 4.94
N GLY A 77 -17.59 -2.18 4.04
CA GLY A 77 -18.92 -1.90 3.48
C GLY A 77 -18.96 -0.91 2.30
N TYR A 78 -17.81 -0.52 1.75
CA TYR A 78 -17.73 0.35 0.57
C TYR A 78 -17.36 -0.43 -0.70
N GLU A 79 -18.05 -0.11 -1.79
CA GLU A 79 -17.73 -0.57 -3.14
C GLU A 79 -17.75 0.64 -4.09
N PRO A 80 -16.64 0.96 -4.78
CA PRO A 80 -15.37 0.22 -4.77
C PRO A 80 -14.58 0.44 -3.46
N PRO A 81 -13.63 -0.46 -3.12
CA PRO A 81 -12.88 -0.39 -1.88
C PRO A 81 -12.18 0.96 -1.69
N THR A 82 -12.40 1.56 -0.54
CA THR A 82 -11.90 2.88 -0.17
C THR A 82 -11.33 2.84 1.24
N GLY A 83 -10.46 3.77 1.58
CA GLY A 83 -9.87 3.80 2.91
C GLY A 83 -8.90 4.94 3.15
N GLY A 84 -8.33 4.93 4.35
CA GLY A 84 -7.26 5.84 4.74
C GLY A 84 -5.92 5.11 4.85
N THR A 85 -4.89 5.83 5.25
CA THR A 85 -3.63 5.22 5.65
C THR A 85 -3.23 5.65 7.05
N ARG A 86 -2.54 4.75 7.76
CA ARG A 86 -1.88 5.05 9.02
C ARG A 86 -0.36 4.95 8.85
N THR A 87 0.38 5.83 9.50
CA THR A 87 1.84 5.73 9.60
C THR A 87 2.22 5.25 11.00
N LYS A 88 3.13 4.29 11.09
CA LYS A 88 3.73 3.94 12.39
C LYS A 88 4.72 5.02 12.78
N SER A 89 4.29 5.95 13.64
CA SER A 89 5.18 6.93 14.27
C SER A 89 6.11 6.24 15.28
N ASN A 90 7.18 5.60 14.80
CA ASN A 90 8.26 5.09 15.64
C ASN A 90 9.20 6.23 16.10
N GLY A 91 8.67 7.28 16.73
CA GLY A 91 9.43 8.30 17.49
C GLY A 91 10.46 9.16 16.73
N THR A 92 10.91 8.78 15.55
CA THR A 92 11.80 9.53 14.67
C THR A 92 11.02 9.94 13.44
N LYS A 93 10.40 11.13 13.49
CA LYS A 93 9.90 11.83 12.29
C LYS A 93 11.11 12.16 11.40
N LYS A 94 11.61 11.19 10.65
CA LYS A 94 12.53 11.46 9.55
C LYS A 94 11.72 12.06 8.42
N ASN A 95 11.78 13.38 8.24
CA ASN A 95 11.45 14.09 7.00
C ASN A 95 10.14 13.67 6.30
N GLY A 96 9.11 13.30 7.05
CA GLY A 96 7.79 12.99 6.50
C GLY A 96 6.95 14.25 6.46
N ILE A 97 6.57 14.71 5.27
CA ILE A 97 5.63 15.83 5.10
C ILE A 97 4.20 15.36 4.94
N VAL A 98 3.99 14.07 4.72
CA VAL A 98 2.65 13.50 4.50
C VAL A 98 1.90 13.45 5.82
N ASP A 99 0.75 14.11 5.87
CA ASP A 99 -0.15 14.14 7.02
C ASP A 99 -1.12 12.96 6.99
N SER A 100 -1.87 12.88 5.89
CA SER A 100 -2.88 11.87 5.65
C SER A 100 -2.93 11.48 4.19
N ILE A 101 -3.38 10.25 3.94
CA ILE A 101 -3.65 9.76 2.60
C ILE A 101 -5.02 9.08 2.62
N SER A 102 -5.87 9.49 1.70
CA SER A 102 -7.12 8.81 1.39
C SER A 102 -6.98 8.13 0.04
N TYR A 103 -7.52 6.91 -0.10
CA TYR A 103 -7.45 6.16 -1.34
C TYR A 103 -8.81 5.57 -1.73
N LYS A 104 -9.06 5.47 -3.03
CA LYS A 104 -10.20 4.76 -3.62
C LYS A 104 -9.70 3.89 -4.76
N LEU A 105 -10.03 2.61 -4.75
CA LEU A 105 -9.80 1.74 -5.89
C LEU A 105 -10.81 2.06 -7.00
N SER A 106 -10.37 2.03 -8.26
CA SER A 106 -11.19 2.39 -9.42
C SER A 106 -10.92 1.47 -10.62
N GLU A 107 -11.97 1.26 -11.41
CA GLU A 107 -11.91 0.57 -12.72
C GLU A 107 -11.33 1.49 -13.80
N ASP A 108 -11.73 2.75 -13.78
CA ASP A 108 -11.34 3.81 -14.71
C ASP A 108 -10.58 4.91 -13.94
N PRO A 109 -9.44 5.41 -14.47
CA PRO A 109 -8.69 6.49 -13.83
C PRO A 109 -9.38 7.87 -13.91
N ASP A 110 -10.31 8.04 -14.85
CA ASP A 110 -10.96 9.30 -15.21
C ASP A 110 -12.48 9.30 -14.99
N ASP A 111 -13.13 8.13 -14.90
CA ASP A 111 -14.56 8.01 -14.57
C ASP A 111 -14.82 7.57 -13.12
N GLN A 112 -15.70 8.29 -12.43
CA GLN A 112 -16.19 7.94 -11.08
C GLN A 112 -17.54 7.21 -11.11
N LYS A 113 -18.12 7.00 -12.30
CA LYS A 113 -19.38 6.28 -12.45
C LYS A 113 -19.10 4.79 -12.56
N ASP A 114 -19.39 4.10 -11.47
CA ASP A 114 -19.22 2.66 -11.34
C ASP A 114 -20.12 1.94 -12.37
N GLY A 115 -19.48 1.30 -13.36
CA GLY A 115 -20.16 0.49 -14.38
C GLY A 115 -20.74 -0.78 -13.75
N LEU A 116 -21.94 -1.16 -14.19
CA LEU A 116 -22.60 -2.39 -13.77
C LEU A 116 -21.74 -3.62 -14.12
N TRP A 117 -21.38 -4.50 -13.16
CA TRP A 117 -20.51 -5.65 -13.43
C TRP A 117 -21.00 -7.02 -12.94
N ILE A 118 -20.60 -8.05 -13.71
CA ILE A 118 -21.00 -9.46 -13.61
C ILE A 118 -19.81 -10.28 -13.07
N TRP A 119 -20.03 -11.05 -12.00
CA TRP A 119 -19.02 -11.87 -11.34
C TRP A 119 -18.49 -13.02 -12.24
N GLY A 120 -17.15 -13.13 -12.42
CA GLY A 120 -16.50 -14.40 -12.83
C GLY A 120 -15.61 -14.42 -14.09
N LEU A 121 -15.29 -13.28 -14.72
CA LEU A 121 -14.65 -13.28 -16.06
C LEU A 121 -13.18 -12.80 -16.15
N PHE A 122 -12.54 -12.31 -15.08
CA PHE A 122 -11.29 -11.55 -15.25
C PHE A 122 -10.07 -12.11 -14.48
N GLN A 123 -8.95 -12.11 -15.21
CA GLN A 123 -7.60 -12.50 -14.75
C GLN A 123 -6.88 -11.35 -14.01
N ASP A 124 -7.29 -10.11 -14.28
CA ASP A 124 -6.74 -8.86 -13.72
C ASP A 124 -7.53 -8.36 -12.50
N PRO A 125 -6.96 -7.50 -11.63
CA PRO A 125 -7.68 -6.96 -10.48
C PRO A 125 -8.92 -6.18 -10.92
N LEU A 126 -10.04 -6.39 -10.22
CA LEU A 126 -11.31 -5.68 -10.43
C LEU A 126 -11.11 -4.15 -10.52
N TYR A 127 -10.13 -3.64 -9.77
CA TYR A 127 -9.75 -2.23 -9.77
C TYR A 127 -8.25 -2.07 -10.08
N PRO A 128 -7.87 -1.81 -11.34
CA PRO A 128 -6.48 -1.65 -11.76
C PRO A 128 -5.88 -0.30 -11.37
N PHE A 129 -6.68 0.64 -10.84
CA PHE A 129 -6.22 1.95 -10.39
C PHE A 129 -6.50 2.17 -8.90
N CYS A 130 -5.55 2.80 -8.22
CA CYS A 130 -5.67 3.30 -6.86
C CYS A 130 -5.55 4.83 -6.94
N LEU A 131 -6.68 5.51 -6.80
CA LEU A 131 -6.77 6.96 -6.79
C LEU A 131 -6.46 7.46 -5.39
N MET A 132 -5.42 8.27 -5.25
CA MET A 132 -4.93 8.70 -3.95
C MET A 132 -4.98 10.22 -3.83
N GLU A 133 -5.47 10.68 -2.68
CA GLU A 133 -5.41 12.05 -2.22
C GLU A 133 -4.40 12.10 -1.08
N VAL A 134 -3.28 12.79 -1.28
CA VAL A 134 -2.21 12.94 -0.30
C VAL A 134 -2.24 14.37 0.24
N GLN A 135 -2.48 14.51 1.53
CA GLN A 135 -2.41 15.79 2.22
C GLN A 135 -1.03 15.95 2.85
N THR A 136 -0.40 17.09 2.60
CA THR A 136 0.92 17.42 3.14
C THR A 136 0.82 18.50 4.20
N THR A 137 1.67 18.40 5.22
CA THR A 137 1.88 19.41 6.25
C THR A 137 2.93 20.42 5.82
N GLU A 138 2.95 21.56 6.50
CA GLU A 138 4.01 22.55 6.35
C GLU A 138 5.38 21.96 6.72
N PHE A 139 6.36 22.14 5.84
CA PHE A 139 7.71 21.63 6.06
C PHE A 139 8.72 22.77 6.11
N ALA A 140 9.41 22.93 7.25
CA ALA A 140 10.44 23.93 7.41
C ALA A 140 11.66 23.60 6.53
N LEU A 141 12.03 24.52 5.64
CA LEU A 141 13.20 24.39 4.76
C LEU A 141 14.47 25.02 5.39
N GLY A 142 14.31 25.77 6.48
CA GLY A 142 15.34 26.61 7.09
C GLY A 142 15.14 28.09 6.74
N ASP A 143 15.84 29.00 7.43
CA ASP A 143 15.83 30.45 7.17
C ASP A 143 14.44 31.10 7.10
N ASP A 144 13.54 30.75 8.04
CA ASP A 144 12.13 31.19 8.08
C ASP A 144 11.33 30.89 6.80
N ASP A 145 11.81 29.98 5.95
CA ASP A 145 11.14 29.52 4.76
C ASP A 145 10.58 28.11 4.96
N CYS A 146 9.49 27.83 4.27
CA CYS A 146 8.82 26.55 4.37
C CYS A 146 8.07 26.20 3.09
N LEU A 147 7.90 24.90 2.91
CA LEU A 147 6.98 24.36 1.92
C LEU A 147 5.57 24.46 2.51
N PRO A 148 4.62 25.15 1.86
CA PRO A 148 3.25 25.25 2.35
C PRO A 148 2.55 23.88 2.31
N PRO A 149 1.52 23.67 3.13
CA PRO A 149 0.68 22.47 3.03
C PRO A 149 -0.03 22.45 1.68
N MET A 150 -0.07 21.28 1.06
CA MET A 150 -0.66 21.08 -0.27
C MET A 150 -1.52 19.83 -0.31
N LYS A 151 -2.46 19.84 -1.24
CA LYS A 151 -3.29 18.71 -1.60
C LYS A 151 -2.80 18.12 -2.93
N LEU A 152 -2.30 16.90 -2.88
CA LEU A 152 -1.71 16.19 -4.01
C LEU A 152 -2.62 15.04 -4.43
N TYR A 153 -2.64 14.77 -5.73
CA TYR A 153 -3.43 13.71 -6.34
C TYR A 153 -2.52 12.76 -7.10
N ALA A 154 -2.73 11.46 -6.94
CA ALA A 154 -2.00 10.43 -7.66
C ALA A 154 -2.95 9.39 -8.22
N LYS A 155 -2.67 8.94 -9.45
CA LYS A 155 -3.36 7.84 -10.12
C LYS A 155 -2.40 6.66 -10.18
N VAL A 156 -2.36 5.87 -9.12
CA VAL A 156 -1.40 4.76 -8.95
C VAL A 156 -1.95 3.53 -9.65
N LYS A 157 -1.18 2.93 -10.56
CA LYS A 157 -1.56 1.66 -11.15
C LYS A 157 -1.33 0.52 -10.15
N HIS A 158 -2.37 -0.27 -9.95
CA HIS A 158 -2.45 -1.38 -9.01
C HIS A 158 -2.54 -2.69 -9.80
N THR A 159 -1.56 -3.57 -9.63
CA THR A 159 -1.54 -4.88 -10.31
C THR A 159 -1.43 -6.01 -9.30
N MET A 160 -2.11 -7.13 -9.57
CA MET A 160 -1.94 -8.37 -8.82
C MET A 160 -1.04 -9.30 -9.61
N LYS A 161 0.17 -9.55 -9.12
CA LYS A 161 1.05 -10.58 -9.70
C LYS A 161 0.77 -11.92 -9.05
N GLN A 162 0.48 -12.92 -9.88
CA GLN A 162 0.49 -14.30 -9.42
C GLN A 162 1.94 -14.75 -9.27
N LYS A 163 2.27 -15.36 -8.13
CA LYS A 163 3.61 -15.90 -7.93
C LYS A 163 3.89 -16.97 -8.99
N GLU A 164 4.94 -16.77 -9.80
CA GLU A 164 5.41 -17.82 -10.70
C GLU A 164 5.79 -19.06 -9.89
N LYS A 165 5.49 -20.24 -10.47
CA LYS A 165 5.72 -21.55 -9.85
C LYS A 165 7.15 -21.66 -9.30
N GLY A 166 7.29 -21.57 -7.98
CA GLY A 166 8.43 -22.17 -7.30
C GLY A 166 8.46 -23.66 -7.66
N GLY A 167 9.62 -24.17 -8.08
CA GLY A 167 9.77 -25.53 -8.59
C GLY A 167 9.08 -26.59 -7.73
N ARG A 168 8.46 -27.56 -8.42
CA ARG A 168 7.64 -28.69 -7.91
C ARG A 168 6.28 -28.29 -7.32
N GLY A 169 5.33 -28.01 -8.21
CA GLY A 169 3.96 -28.53 -8.10
C GLY A 169 3.04 -27.95 -7.03
N LYS A 170 3.46 -26.95 -6.25
CA LYS A 170 2.52 -26.18 -5.42
C LYS A 170 1.98 -25.01 -6.21
N LEU A 171 0.69 -25.07 -6.54
CA LEU A 171 -0.08 -23.93 -7.03
C LEU A 171 0.00 -22.84 -5.96
N GLY A 172 0.77 -21.78 -6.20
CA GLY A 172 0.81 -20.63 -5.30
C GLY A 172 -0.55 -19.96 -5.33
N SER A 173 -1.38 -20.17 -4.31
CA SER A 173 -2.71 -19.56 -4.17
C SER A 173 -2.66 -18.08 -3.76
N GLY A 174 -1.53 -17.42 -4.02
CA GLY A 174 -1.20 -16.12 -3.49
C GLY A 174 -1.04 -15.09 -4.60
N ARG A 175 -1.74 -13.97 -4.48
CA ARG A 175 -1.59 -12.80 -5.34
C ARG A 175 -0.85 -11.71 -4.57
N GLU A 176 0.24 -11.21 -5.13
CA GLU A 176 1.02 -10.10 -4.61
C GLU A 176 0.50 -8.79 -5.21
N VAL A 177 0.20 -7.81 -4.36
CA VAL A 177 -0.15 -6.46 -4.79
C VAL A 177 1.11 -5.67 -5.12
N MET A 178 1.16 -5.09 -6.31
CA MET A 178 2.21 -4.17 -6.74
C MET A 178 1.59 -2.80 -7.05
N LEU A 179 2.14 -1.76 -6.44
CA LEU A 179 1.81 -0.37 -6.71
C LEU A 179 2.92 0.22 -7.59
N GLU A 180 2.58 0.63 -8.81
CA GLU A 180 3.54 1.24 -9.73
C GLU A 180 3.78 2.71 -9.35
N ALA A 181 5.02 3.16 -9.42
CA ALA A 181 5.35 4.56 -9.22
C ALA A 181 4.70 5.43 -10.29
N CYS A 182 4.10 6.56 -9.91
CA CYS A 182 3.38 7.45 -10.81
C CYS A 182 3.66 8.92 -10.51
N GLU A 183 3.20 9.80 -11.40
CA GLU A 183 3.25 11.24 -11.20
C GLU A 183 2.25 11.68 -10.12
N ILE A 184 2.62 12.74 -9.39
CA ILE A 184 1.73 13.45 -8.47
C ILE A 184 1.37 14.80 -9.06
N MET A 185 0.12 15.19 -8.87
CA MET A 185 -0.46 16.39 -9.47
C MET A 185 -1.10 17.28 -8.40
N THR A 186 -1.11 18.59 -8.64
CA THR A 186 -2.00 19.53 -7.96
C THR A 186 -3.20 19.80 -8.86
N ARG A 187 -4.36 20.11 -8.25
CA ARG A 187 -5.58 20.49 -8.97
C ARG A 187 -5.96 21.91 -8.62
N THR A 188 -6.00 22.79 -9.62
CA THR A 188 -6.44 24.17 -9.45
C THR A 188 -7.82 24.36 -10.07
N PRO A 189 -8.83 24.81 -9.30
CA PRO A 189 -10.15 25.08 -9.85
C PRO A 189 -10.08 26.33 -10.73
N VAL A 190 -10.50 26.19 -11.98
CA VAL A 190 -10.63 27.28 -12.96
C VAL A 190 -12.11 27.49 -13.23
N GLU A 191 -12.64 28.64 -12.83
CA GLU A 191 -14.00 29.05 -13.17
C GLU A 191 -14.06 29.54 -14.61
N MET A 192 -14.85 28.87 -15.44
CA MET A 192 -15.13 29.27 -16.82
C MET A 192 -16.60 29.65 -16.98
N LYS A 193 -16.85 30.62 -17.87
CA LYS A 193 -18.21 30.98 -18.29
C LYS A 193 -18.72 29.93 -19.25
N ALA A 194 -19.85 29.31 -18.91
CA ALA A 194 -20.49 28.28 -19.71
C ALA A 194 -21.41 28.86 -20.79
N ASP A 195 -21.78 30.14 -20.66
CA ASP A 195 -22.65 30.86 -21.57
C ASP A 195 -22.07 32.24 -21.94
N PRO A 196 -22.40 32.76 -23.13
CA PRO A 196 -21.96 34.10 -23.55
C PRO A 196 -22.47 35.23 -22.63
N ALA A 197 -23.59 35.01 -21.94
CA ALA A 197 -24.17 35.96 -20.99
C ALA A 197 -23.51 35.91 -19.59
N GLY A 198 -22.70 34.89 -19.30
CA GLY A 198 -21.99 34.72 -18.03
C GLY A 198 -22.88 34.37 -16.84
N LEU A 199 -24.10 33.88 -17.07
CA LEU A 199 -25.04 33.47 -16.02
C LEU A 199 -24.78 32.03 -15.53
N ALA A 200 -24.13 31.20 -16.34
CA ALA A 200 -23.76 29.84 -16.00
C ALA A 200 -22.23 29.73 -15.84
N LYS A 201 -21.80 29.18 -14.70
CA LYS A 201 -20.39 28.92 -14.41
C LYS A 201 -20.13 27.43 -14.40
N ILE A 202 -19.02 27.01 -15.01
CA ILE A 202 -18.49 25.66 -14.90
C ILE A 202 -17.14 25.77 -14.17
N THR A 203 -16.95 24.94 -13.15
CA THR A 203 -15.65 24.78 -12.50
C THR A 203 -14.92 23.61 -13.15
N LEU A 204 -13.85 23.89 -13.88
CA LEU A 204 -12.92 22.88 -14.36
C LEU A 204 -11.75 22.76 -13.39
N TYR A 205 -11.06 21.63 -13.42
CA TYR A 205 -9.82 21.45 -12.68
C TYR A 205 -8.67 21.35 -13.67
N GLU A 206 -7.70 22.23 -13.53
CA GLU A 206 -6.42 22.13 -14.23
C GLU A 206 -5.46 21.30 -13.38
N GLU A 207 -4.89 20.26 -13.98
CA GLU A 207 -3.94 19.36 -13.34
C GLU A 207 -2.50 19.76 -13.72
N GLU A 208 -1.66 20.05 -12.72
CA GLU A 208 -0.25 20.34 -12.93
C GLU A 208 0.61 19.25 -12.27
N VAL A 209 1.55 18.67 -13.04
CA VAL A 209 2.46 17.64 -12.54
C VAL A 209 3.56 18.27 -11.68
N VAL A 210 3.56 17.94 -10.39
CA VAL A 210 4.47 18.55 -9.41
C VAL A 210 5.59 17.62 -8.94
N GLY A 211 5.53 16.33 -9.28
CA GLY A 211 6.52 15.35 -8.85
C GLY A 211 6.13 13.90 -9.11
N ARG A 212 6.67 12.98 -8.30
CA ARG A 212 6.46 11.54 -8.36
C ARG A 212 6.23 10.92 -6.97
N ILE A 213 5.42 9.87 -6.92
CA ILE A 213 5.18 9.01 -5.75
C ILE A 213 5.65 7.59 -6.03
N GLU A 214 6.32 6.96 -5.06
CA GLU A 214 6.80 5.57 -5.14
C GLU A 214 6.49 4.81 -3.85
N PHE A 215 6.04 3.56 -3.98
CA PHE A 215 5.83 2.64 -2.87
C PHE A 215 6.95 1.62 -2.85
N LEU A 216 7.65 1.53 -1.73
CA LEU A 216 8.90 0.77 -1.58
C LEU A 216 8.81 -0.20 -0.41
N ASN A 217 9.68 -1.21 -0.41
CA ASN A 217 9.93 -2.12 0.70
C ASN A 217 8.67 -2.68 1.38
N PRO A 218 7.73 -3.30 0.63
CA PRO A 218 6.60 -3.96 1.25
C PRO A 218 7.08 -5.03 2.22
N ARG A 219 6.58 -5.00 3.45
CA ARG A 219 6.99 -5.91 4.53
C ARG A 219 5.81 -6.26 5.43
N PRO A 220 5.83 -7.42 6.10
CA PRO A 220 4.79 -7.77 7.05
C PRO A 220 4.73 -6.76 8.20
N ASN A 221 3.52 -6.52 8.68
CA ASN A 221 3.30 -5.77 9.90
C ASN A 221 3.34 -6.73 11.10
N ASP A 222 4.43 -6.71 11.87
CA ASP A 222 4.61 -7.60 13.03
C ASP A 222 3.67 -7.31 14.22
N ASP A 223 2.86 -6.25 14.16
CA ASP A 223 1.92 -5.85 15.23
C ASP A 223 0.48 -6.36 14.99
N VAL A 224 0.22 -7.12 13.93
CA VAL A 224 -1.11 -7.64 13.54
C VAL A 224 -1.17 -9.16 13.67
#